data_AF-A0A3E4GPV8-F1
#
_entry.id   AF-A0A3E4GPV8-F1
#
_cell.length_a   1.000
_cell.length_b   1.000
_cell.length_c   1.000
_cell.angle_alpha   90.00
_cell.angle_beta   90.00
_cell.angle_gamma   90.00
#
_symmetry.space_group_name_H-M   'P 1'
#
loop_
_entity.id
_entity.type
_entity.pdbx_description
1 polymer ?
#
loop_
_entity_poly.entity_id
_entity_poly.type
_entity_poly.pdbx_seq_one_letter_code
_entity_poly.pdbx_strand_id
1 'polypeptide(L)' 'MFESHAADINGDGNVTITDLMRLLNYVSGKSATL' A
#
# COMPACT_ATOMS: atom_id res chain seq x y z
N MET A 1 -16.07 -7.12 12.86
CA MET A 1 -14.66 -6.84 13.18
C MET A 1 -13.95 -6.64 11.86
N PHE A 2 -13.32 -5.49 11.64
CA PHE A 2 -12.59 -5.24 10.40
C PHE A 2 -11.22 -5.89 10.55
N GLU A 3 -11.03 -7.05 9.93
CA GLU A 3 -9.74 -7.74 9.84
C GLU A 3 -8.83 -6.87 8.95
N SER A 4 -7.93 -6.10 9.56
CA SER A 4 -6.90 -5.39 8.81
C SER A 4 -5.77 -6.38 8.51
N HIS A 5 -5.66 -6.81 7.27
CA HIS A 5 -4.54 -7.62 6.82
C HIS A 5 -3.27 -6.75 6.86
N ALA A 6 -2.15 -7.27 7.39
CA ALA A 6 -0.89 -6.53 7.42
C ALA A 6 -0.39 -6.09 6.01
N ALA A 7 -0.87 -6.76 4.97
CA ALA A 7 -0.58 -6.45 3.57
C ALA A 7 -1.59 -5.48 2.92
N ASP A 8 -2.65 -5.07 3.60
CA ASP A 8 -3.56 -4.02 3.16
C ASP A 8 -2.93 -2.65 3.51
N ILE A 9 -2.15 -2.14 2.57
CA ILE A 9 -1.34 -0.94 2.78
C ILE A 9 -2.20 0.32 2.66
N ASN A 10 -3.32 0.24 1.95
CA ASN A 10 -4.15 1.39 1.65
C ASN A 10 -5.43 1.48 2.52
N GLY A 11 -5.78 0.41 3.25
CA GLY A 11 -6.90 0.35 4.17
C GLY A 11 -8.26 0.10 3.53
N ASP A 12 -8.32 -0.41 2.29
CA ASP A 12 -9.57 -0.69 1.57
C ASP A 12 -10.19 -2.05 1.90
N GLY A 13 -9.52 -2.86 2.72
CA GLY A 13 -9.96 -4.18 3.17
C GLY A 13 -9.61 -5.32 2.22
N ASN A 14 -8.99 -5.04 1.07
CA ASN A 14 -8.54 -6.02 0.09
C ASN A 14 -7.02 -5.99 -0.04
N VAL A 15 -6.42 -7.14 -0.33
CA VAL A 15 -4.99 -7.24 -0.64
C VAL A 15 -4.83 -7.41 -2.15
N THR A 16 -4.38 -6.35 -2.82
CA THR A 16 -4.32 -6.29 -4.30
C THR A 16 -2.99 -5.76 -4.82
N ILE A 17 -2.85 -5.68 -6.15
CA ILE A 17 -1.67 -5.08 -6.80
C ILE A 17 -1.48 -3.60 -6.43
N THR A 18 -2.55 -2.91 -6.02
CA THR A 18 -2.48 -1.52 -5.59
C THR A 18 -1.59 -1.35 -4.34
N ASP A 19 -1.66 -2.30 -3.41
CA ASP A 19 -0.84 -2.32 -2.19
C ASP A 19 0.64 -2.56 -2.53
N LEU A 20 0.90 -3.50 -3.45
CA LEU A 20 2.24 -3.74 -3.98
C LEU A 20 2.82 -2.49 -4.65
N MET A 21 2.04 -1.82 -5.50
CA MET A 21 2.49 -0.60 -6.19
C MET A 21 2.82 0.54 -5.22
N ARG A 22 2.07 0.67 -4.12
CA ARG A 22 2.37 1.63 -3.05
C ARG A 22 3.71 1.33 -2.38
N LEU A 23 3.94 0.06 -2.02
CA LEU A 23 5.20 -0.38 -1.45
C LEU A 23 6.37 -0.13 -2.41
N LEU A 24 6.19 -0.47 -3.68
CA LEU A 24 7.19 -0.24 -4.72
C LEU A 24 7.51 1.25 -4.85
N ASN A 25 6.52 2.13 -4.91
CA ASN A 25 6.74 3.58 -4.99
C ASN A 25 7.52 4.11 -3.79
N TYR A 26 7.18 3.62 -2.58
CA TYR A 26 7.87 4.01 -1.34
C TYR A 26 9.36 3.60 -1.36
N VAL A 27 9.66 2.34 -1.67
CA VAL A 27 11.06 1.85 -1.70
C VAL A 27 11.85 2.34 -2.90
N SER A 28 11.18 2.67 -4.01
CA SER A 28 11.83 3.21 -5.22
C SER A 28 12.28 4.66 -5.06
N GLY A 29 12.06 5.28 -3.91
CA GLY A 29 12.44 6.68 -3.67
C GLY A 29 11.62 7.67 -4.49
N LYS A 30 10.48 7.25 -5.07
CA LYS A 30 9.45 8.13 -5.63
C LYS A 30 8.69 8.81 -4.50
N SER A 31 9.41 9.52 -3.63
CA SER A 31 8.77 10.57 -2.85
C SER A 31 8.44 11.68 -3.84
N ALA A 32 7.16 11.83 -4.14
CA ALA A 32 6.67 13.06 -4.75
C ALA A 32 6.94 14.18 -3.72
N THR A 33 8.12 14.79 -3.82
CA THR A 33 8.35 16.13 -3.29
C THR A 33 7.60 17.09 -4.21
N LEU A 34 6.31 17.30 -3.93
CA LEU A 34 5.54 18.49 -4.26
C LEU A 34 4.49 18.70 -3.17
#